data_AF-A0AAW3WSB3-F1
#
_entry.id   AF-A0AAW3WSB3-F1
#
_cell.length_a   1.000
_cell.length_b   1.000
_cell.length_c   1.000
_cell.angle_alpha   90.00
_cell.angle_beta   90.00
_cell.angle_gamma   90.00
#
_symmetry.space_group_name_H-M   'P 1'
#
loop_
_entity.id
_entity.type
_entity.pdbx_description
1 polymer ?
#
loop_
_entity_poly.entity_id
_entity_poly.type
_entity_poly.pdbx_seq_one_letter_code
_entity_poly.pdbx_strand_id
1 'polypeptide(L)'
;MSDKYSVSAVARRLANGDVTKRSLQQQASRFRRQGRHDLADNIKAALSKEVDQYPQHTAQARRLAERAEPMSAEDKLKLRVTLDFHGQTDLLTDVLVAWQSFFEARGMEVSTSDLLNIWALEKAGDFEELTGESIARQ
;
A
#
# COMPACT_ATOMS: atom_id res chain seq x y z
N MET A 1 28.74 17.05 4.49
CA MET A 1 27.47 17.63 5.00
C MET A 1 26.66 16.52 5.66
N SER A 2 25.92 16.81 6.73
CA SER A 2 25.12 15.79 7.43
C SER A 2 23.96 15.34 6.53
N ASP A 3 24.02 14.09 6.07
CA ASP A 3 23.05 13.46 5.16
C ASP A 3 21.62 13.42 5.73
N LYS A 4 21.49 13.58 7.05
CA LYS A 4 20.21 13.62 7.80
C LYS A 4 19.23 14.70 7.33
N TYR A 5 19.71 15.79 6.74
CA TYR A 5 18.90 16.93 6.28
C TYR A 5 18.93 17.10 4.76
N SER A 6 19.31 16.05 4.02
CA SER A 6 19.03 16.01 2.58
C SER A 6 17.53 15.96 2.34
N VAL A 7 17.08 16.46 1.18
CA VAL A 7 15.65 16.49 0.80
C VAL A 7 15.05 15.08 0.86
N SER A 8 15.78 14.07 0.40
CA SER A 8 15.35 12.67 0.41
C SER A 8 15.25 12.09 1.83
N ALA A 9 16.21 12.36 2.71
CA ALA A 9 16.18 11.91 4.09
C ALA A 9 15.02 12.54 4.88
N VAL A 10 14.77 13.84 4.70
CA VAL A 10 13.65 14.55 5.34
C VAL A 10 12.30 14.04 4.82
N ALA A 11 12.16 13.88 3.50
CA ALA A 11 10.93 13.35 2.89
C ALA A 11 10.63 11.92 3.36
N ARG A 12 11.66 11.06 3.44
CA ARG A 12 11.50 9.67 3.93
C ARG A 12 11.05 9.63 5.38
N ARG A 13 11.66 10.42 6.26
CA ARG A 13 11.28 10.49 7.69
C ARG A 13 9.88 11.07 7.88
N LEU A 14 9.47 12.00 7.03
CA LEU A 14 8.10 12.53 7.03
C LEU A 14 7.09 11.48 6.58
N ALA A 15 7.40 10.75 5.49
CA ALA A 15 6.56 9.66 4.99
C ALA A 15 6.42 8.54 6.03
N ASN A 16 7.52 8.15 6.68
CA ASN A 16 7.52 7.11 7.71
C ASN A 16 6.87 7.53 9.04
N GLY A 17 6.48 8.80 9.20
CA GLY A 17 5.91 9.30 10.46
C GLY A 17 6.94 9.57 11.58
N ASP A 18 8.23 9.39 11.33
CA ASP A 18 9.32 9.64 12.30
C ASP A 18 9.40 11.12 12.75
N VAL A 19 8.88 12.02 11.92
CA VAL A 19 8.80 13.47 12.18
C VAL A 19 7.50 14.05 11.64
N THR A 20 7.02 15.11 12.28
CA THR A 20 5.82 15.84 11.84
C THR A 20 6.17 17.05 11.00
N LYS A 21 5.25 17.45 10.10
CA LYS A 21 5.36 18.70 9.32
C LYS A 21 5.61 19.93 10.22
N ARG A 22 4.97 19.97 11.39
CA ARG A 22 5.13 21.04 12.38
C ARG A 22 6.54 21.08 12.98
N SER A 23 7.11 19.93 13.35
CA SER A 23 8.48 19.90 13.92
C SER A 23 9.52 20.30 12.87
N LEU A 24 9.35 19.87 11.63
CA LEU A 24 10.21 20.25 10.50
C LEU A 24 10.15 21.75 10.19
N GLN A 25 8.96 22.36 10.21
CA GLN A 25 8.81 23.81 10.04
C GLN A 25 9.52 24.61 11.15
N GLN A 26 9.39 24.19 12.40
CA GLN A 26 10.11 24.80 13.52
C GLN A 26 11.62 24.65 13.37
N GLN A 27 12.08 23.48 12.91
CA GLN A 27 13.48 23.20 12.68
C GLN A 27 14.07 24.04 11.53
N ALA A 28 13.33 24.20 10.43
CA ALA A 28 13.71 25.09 9.33
C ALA A 28 13.83 26.55 9.79
N SER A 29 12.92 27.02 10.66
CA SER A 29 12.99 28.36 11.25
C SER A 29 14.25 28.56 12.10
N ARG A 30 14.61 27.56 12.90
CA ARG A 30 15.86 27.57 13.69
C ARG A 30 17.10 27.60 12.80
N PHE A 31 17.13 26.81 11.73
CA PHE A 31 18.25 26.81 10.79
C PHE A 31 18.42 28.15 10.07
N ARG A 32 17.33 28.82 9.68
CA ARG A 32 17.42 30.19 9.13
C ARG A 32 18.02 31.18 10.13
N ARG A 33 17.62 31.11 11.41
CA ARG A 33 18.19 31.98 12.47
C ARG A 33 19.67 31.70 12.75
N GLN A 34 20.14 30.49 12.45
CA GLN A 34 21.53 30.09 12.60
C GLN A 34 22.37 30.30 11.33
N GLY A 35 21.82 30.93 10.28
CA GLY A 35 22.51 31.14 9.00
C GLY A 35 22.65 29.89 8.12
N ARG A 36 21.99 28.78 8.49
CA ARG A 36 22.01 27.50 7.76
C ARG A 36 20.86 27.42 6.77
N HIS A 37 20.86 28.33 5.80
CA HIS A 37 19.78 28.49 4.83
C HIS A 37 19.59 27.26 3.94
N ASP A 38 20.70 26.63 3.55
CA ASP A 38 20.76 25.36 2.82
C ASP A 38 19.88 24.26 3.47
N LEU A 39 20.00 24.06 4.78
CA LEU A 39 19.21 23.04 5.48
C LEU A 39 17.74 23.43 5.64
N ALA A 40 17.46 24.73 5.82
CA ALA A 40 16.09 25.22 5.90
C ALA A 40 15.35 25.06 4.57
N ASP A 41 16.07 25.24 3.46
CA ASP A 41 15.51 25.13 2.11
C ASP A 41 15.37 23.66 1.71
N ASN A 42 16.28 22.77 2.12
CA ASN A 42 16.09 21.33 1.98
C ASN A 42 14.82 20.83 2.70
N ILE A 43 14.56 21.32 3.91
CA ILE A 43 13.32 20.98 4.62
C ILE A 43 12.10 21.54 3.87
N LYS A 44 12.16 22.78 3.40
CA LYS A 44 11.05 23.39 2.64
C LYS A 44 10.74 22.61 1.36
N ALA A 45 11.78 22.19 0.63
CA ALA A 45 11.67 21.37 -0.57
C ALA A 45 11.14 19.95 -0.28
N ALA A 46 11.49 19.36 0.88
CA ALA A 46 10.93 18.09 1.30
C ALA A 46 9.44 18.21 1.69
N LEU A 47 9.04 19.32 2.32
CA LEU A 47 7.65 19.59 2.69
C LEU A 47 6.74 19.92 1.50
N SER A 48 7.30 20.32 0.36
CA SER A 48 6.57 20.56 -0.89
C SER A 48 6.43 19.32 -1.76
N LYS A 49 7.12 18.22 -1.44
CA LYS A 49 6.82 16.93 -2.08
C LYS A 49 5.46 16.45 -1.56
N GLU A 50 4.66 15.89 -2.46
CA GLU A 50 3.42 15.21 -2.06
C GLU A 50 3.75 14.23 -0.95
N VAL A 51 3.09 14.43 0.19
CA VAL A 51 3.17 13.48 1.29
C VAL A 51 2.34 12.30 0.84
N ASP A 52 3.01 11.16 0.72
CA ASP A 52 2.36 9.88 0.48
C ASP A 52 1.18 9.74 1.44
N GLN A 53 -0.03 9.62 0.89
CA GLN A 53 -1.25 9.50 1.68
C GLN A 53 -1.35 8.13 2.35
N TYR A 54 -0.58 7.15 1.88
CA TYR A 54 -0.59 5.78 2.35
C TYR A 54 0.84 5.25 2.53
N PRO A 55 1.65 5.89 3.39
CA PRO A 55 3.06 5.53 3.56
C PRO A 55 3.28 4.08 3.98
N GLN A 56 2.31 3.50 4.70
CA GLN A 56 2.29 2.09 5.06
C GLN A 56 2.23 1.18 3.83
N HIS A 57 1.43 1.52 2.81
CA HIS A 57 1.29 0.73 1.58
C HIS A 57 2.54 0.88 0.71
N THR A 58 3.15 2.08 0.66
CA THR A 58 4.43 2.27 -0.04
C THR A 58 5.57 1.50 0.63
N ALA A 59 5.63 1.49 1.97
CA ALA A 59 6.61 0.69 2.70
C ALA A 59 6.40 -0.81 2.45
N GLN A 60 5.14 -1.27 2.48
CA GLN A 60 4.78 -2.65 2.16
C GLN A 60 5.16 -3.02 0.73
N ALA A 61 4.85 -2.19 -0.26
CA ALA A 61 5.20 -2.41 -1.66
C ALA A 61 6.72 -2.56 -1.87
N ARG A 62 7.54 -1.79 -1.13
CA ARG A 62 9.00 -1.93 -1.16
C ARG A 62 9.45 -3.27 -0.58
N ARG A 63 8.94 -3.67 0.60
CA ARG A 63 9.27 -4.96 1.21
C ARG A 63 8.86 -6.14 0.32
N LEU A 64 7.69 -6.04 -0.32
CA LEU A 64 7.25 -7.03 -1.30
C LEU A 64 8.19 -7.07 -2.50
N ALA A 65 8.59 -5.94 -3.06
CA ALA A 65 9.53 -5.90 -4.19
C ALA A 65 10.91 -6.48 -3.84
N GLU A 66 11.35 -6.33 -2.59
CA GLU A 66 12.61 -6.91 -2.10
C GLU A 66 12.54 -8.43 -1.90
N ARG A 67 11.35 -8.99 -1.61
CA ARG A 67 11.15 -10.41 -1.28
C ARG A 67 10.56 -11.24 -2.41
N ALA A 68 9.80 -10.62 -3.30
CA ALA A 68 9.06 -11.31 -4.34
C ALA A 68 10.04 -11.85 -5.40
N GLU A 69 9.95 -13.15 -5.66
CA GLU A 69 10.63 -13.73 -6.81
C GLU A 69 10.01 -13.17 -8.10
N PRO A 70 10.82 -12.63 -9.04
CA PRO A 70 10.29 -12.09 -10.28
C PRO A 70 9.62 -13.19 -11.11
N MET A 71 8.36 -13.00 -11.48
CA MET A 71 7.71 -13.91 -12.44
C MET A 71 8.42 -13.85 -13.80
N SER A 72 8.57 -15.01 -14.44
CA SER A 72 9.06 -15.11 -15.82
C SER A 72 8.12 -14.40 -16.80
N ALA A 73 8.64 -14.03 -17.98
CA ALA A 73 7.81 -13.42 -19.02
C ALA A 73 6.66 -14.35 -19.48
N GLU A 74 6.93 -15.66 -19.50
CA GLU A 74 5.95 -16.68 -19.86
C GLU A 74 4.83 -16.78 -18.80
N ASP A 75 5.19 -16.80 -17.52
CA ASP A 75 4.19 -16.90 -16.44
C ASP A 75 3.32 -15.64 -16.34
N LYS A 76 3.90 -14.46 -16.58
CA LYS A 76 3.15 -13.20 -16.69
C LYS A 76 2.14 -13.26 -17.83
N LEU A 77 2.54 -13.78 -18.99
CA LEU A 77 1.67 -13.89 -20.16
C LEU A 77 0.55 -14.91 -19.91
N LYS A 78 0.87 -16.09 -19.35
CA LYS A 78 -0.13 -17.10 -18.98
C LYS A 78 -1.17 -16.52 -18.03
N LEU A 79 -0.73 -15.85 -16.96
CA LEU A 79 -1.64 -15.21 -16.01
C LEU A 79 -2.53 -14.17 -16.70
N ARG A 80 -1.97 -13.32 -17.56
CA ARG A 80 -2.74 -12.31 -18.30
C ARG A 80 -3.81 -12.95 -19.18
N VAL A 81 -3.45 -13.95 -19.98
CA VAL A 81 -4.38 -14.65 -20.87
C VAL A 81 -5.51 -15.32 -20.09
N THR A 82 -5.19 -15.97 -18.96
CA THR A 82 -6.19 -16.58 -18.09
C THR A 82 -7.17 -15.53 -17.54
N LEU A 83 -6.67 -14.38 -17.07
CA LEU A 83 -7.51 -13.31 -16.57
C LEU A 83 -8.38 -12.70 -17.68
N ASP A 84 -7.85 -12.51 -18.89
CA ASP A 84 -8.62 -11.95 -19.99
C ASP A 84 -9.70 -12.92 -20.47
N PHE A 85 -9.40 -14.22 -20.52
CA PHE A 85 -10.36 -15.26 -20.88
C PHE A 85 -11.51 -15.35 -19.88
N HIS A 86 -11.20 -15.40 -18.59
CA HIS A 86 -12.24 -15.48 -17.55
C HIS A 86 -12.92 -14.13 -17.26
N GLY A 87 -12.26 -13.01 -17.54
CA GLY A 87 -12.85 -11.68 -17.42
C GLY A 87 -13.95 -11.38 -18.44
N GLN A 88 -14.00 -12.13 -19.54
CA GLN A 88 -15.10 -12.07 -20.52
C GLN A 88 -16.27 -13.01 -20.19
N THR A 89 -16.11 -13.87 -19.19
CA THR A 89 -17.16 -14.78 -18.72
C THR A 89 -17.85 -14.22 -17.49
N ASP A 90 -19.13 -14.52 -17.31
CA ASP A 90 -19.88 -14.18 -16.08
C ASP A 90 -19.46 -15.03 -14.87
N LEU A 91 -18.28 -15.66 -14.89
CA LEU A 91 -17.79 -16.58 -13.86
C LEU A 91 -17.85 -15.98 -12.46
N LEU A 92 -17.44 -14.72 -12.29
CA LEU A 92 -17.50 -14.05 -10.99
C LEU A 92 -18.96 -13.94 -10.51
N THR A 93 -19.86 -13.54 -11.40
CA THR A 93 -21.30 -13.40 -11.11
C THR A 93 -21.90 -14.76 -10.74
N ASP A 94 -21.64 -15.80 -11.52
CA ASP A 94 -22.14 -17.15 -11.28
C ASP A 94 -21.69 -17.70 -9.92
N VAL A 95 -20.39 -17.51 -9.59
CA VAL A 95 -19.84 -17.93 -8.31
C VAL A 95 -20.48 -17.16 -7.16
N LEU A 96 -20.65 -15.83 -7.29
CA LEU A 96 -21.30 -15.01 -6.26
C LEU A 96 -22.74 -15.45 -6.03
N VAL A 97 -23.53 -15.64 -7.10
CA VAL A 97 -24.92 -16.10 -7.00
C VAL A 97 -24.99 -17.47 -6.34
N ALA A 98 -24.13 -18.42 -6.73
CA ALA A 98 -24.09 -19.74 -6.11
C ALA A 98 -23.84 -19.67 -4.59
N TRP A 99 -22.93 -18.79 -4.14
CA TRP A 99 -22.67 -18.57 -2.73
C TRP A 99 -23.84 -17.89 -2.00
N GLN A 100 -24.49 -16.89 -2.63
CA GLN A 100 -25.69 -16.27 -2.05
C GLN A 100 -26.79 -17.32 -1.84
N SER A 101 -27.09 -18.11 -2.86
CA SER A 101 -28.07 -19.20 -2.76
C SER A 101 -27.69 -20.24 -1.70
N PHE A 102 -26.40 -20.55 -1.55
CA PHE A 102 -25.91 -21.46 -0.51
C PHE A 102 -26.18 -20.95 0.92
N PHE A 103 -25.99 -19.65 1.16
CA PHE A 103 -26.26 -19.04 2.46
C PHE A 103 -27.76 -18.84 2.71
N GLU A 104 -28.51 -18.42 1.69
CA GLU A 104 -29.97 -18.31 1.75
C GLU A 104 -30.62 -19.66 2.08
N ALA A 105 -30.15 -20.76 1.49
CA ALA A 105 -30.60 -22.12 1.82
C ALA A 105 -30.37 -22.52 3.29
N ARG A 106 -29.52 -21.77 4.01
CA ARG A 106 -29.24 -21.94 5.46
C ARG A 106 -29.95 -20.90 6.32
N GLY A 107 -30.81 -20.07 5.72
CA GLY A 107 -31.55 -19.03 6.42
C GLY A 107 -30.74 -17.78 6.71
N MET A 108 -29.65 -17.53 5.97
CA MET A 108 -28.84 -16.32 6.10
C MET A 108 -28.85 -15.54 4.80
N GLU A 109 -29.42 -14.34 4.82
CA GLU A 109 -29.36 -13.41 3.71
C GLU A 109 -27.99 -12.72 3.70
N VAL A 110 -27.28 -12.81 2.57
CA VAL A 110 -25.96 -12.19 2.39
C VAL A 110 -25.94 -11.36 1.12
N SER A 111 -25.47 -10.13 1.25
CA SER A 111 -25.28 -9.26 0.10
C SER A 111 -24.02 -9.65 -0.67
N THR A 112 -23.91 -9.18 -1.92
CA THR A 112 -22.66 -9.28 -2.69
C THR A 112 -21.48 -8.63 -1.95
N SER A 113 -21.71 -7.54 -1.22
CA SER A 113 -20.66 -6.90 -0.42
C SER A 113 -20.18 -7.79 0.72
N ASP A 114 -21.08 -8.56 1.36
CA ASP A 114 -20.70 -9.47 2.43
C ASP A 114 -19.82 -10.60 1.91
N LEU A 115 -20.16 -11.16 0.74
CA LEU A 115 -19.34 -12.17 0.07
C LEU A 115 -17.96 -11.63 -0.31
N LEU A 116 -17.90 -10.42 -0.88
CA LEU A 116 -16.62 -9.79 -1.21
C LEU A 116 -15.77 -9.51 0.03
N ASN A 117 -16.40 -9.14 1.16
CA ASN A 117 -15.70 -8.98 2.44
C ASN A 117 -15.15 -10.31 2.98
N ILE A 118 -15.95 -11.39 2.92
CA ILE A 118 -15.51 -12.73 3.31
C ILE A 118 -14.29 -13.16 2.47
N TRP A 119 -14.36 -12.98 1.16
CA TRP A 119 -13.25 -13.31 0.27
C TRP A 119 -12.03 -12.43 0.50
N ALA A 120 -12.22 -11.14 0.78
CA ALA A 120 -11.11 -10.24 1.11
C ALA A 120 -10.39 -10.69 2.39
N LEU A 121 -11.13 -11.16 3.41
CA LEU A 121 -10.55 -11.71 4.63
C LEU A 121 -9.76 -13.00 4.36
N GLU A 122 -10.33 -13.90 3.57
CA GLU A 122 -9.63 -15.13 3.16
C GLU A 122 -8.34 -14.81 2.40
N LYS A 123 -8.43 -13.94 1.39
CA LYS A 123 -7.28 -13.57 0.55
C LYS A 123 -6.24 -12.73 1.29
N ALA A 124 -6.63 -12.01 2.34
CA ALA A 124 -5.68 -11.37 3.24
C ALA A 124 -4.82 -12.41 3.98
N GLY A 125 -5.41 -13.53 4.40
CA GLY A 125 -4.70 -14.67 4.97
C GLY A 125 -3.74 -15.32 3.97
N ASP A 126 -4.24 -15.66 2.78
CA ASP A 126 -3.42 -16.24 1.70
C ASP A 126 -2.22 -15.35 1.34
N PHE A 127 -2.45 -14.04 1.30
CA PHE A 127 -1.39 -13.07 1.03
C PHE A 127 -0.33 -13.05 2.13
N GLU A 128 -0.73 -13.06 3.39
CA GLU A 128 0.20 -13.11 4.53
C GLU A 128 1.02 -14.40 4.52
N GLU A 129 0.39 -15.54 4.23
CA GLU A 129 1.08 -16.82 4.10
C GLU A 129 2.10 -16.83 2.95
N LEU A 130 1.71 -16.31 1.79
CA LEU A 130 2.56 -16.29 0.60
C LEU A 130 3.73 -15.31 0.72
N THR A 131 3.51 -14.14 1.33
CA THR A 131 4.45 -13.02 1.28
C THR A 131 5.14 -12.71 2.61
N GLY A 132 4.62 -13.25 3.71
CA GLY A 132 5.01 -12.89 5.07
C GLY A 132 4.63 -11.45 5.47
N GLU A 133 3.82 -10.75 4.68
CA GLU A 133 3.34 -9.40 4.95
C GLU A 133 1.86 -9.42 5.33
N SER A 134 1.53 -8.94 6.53
CA SER A 134 0.13 -8.84 6.95
C SER A 134 -0.58 -7.65 6.29
N ILE A 135 -1.80 -7.87 5.79
CA ILE A 135 -2.68 -6.82 5.27
C ILE A 135 -3.49 -6.17 6.42
N ALA A 136 -3.72 -6.90 7.52
CA ALA A 136 -4.60 -6.45 8.60
C ALA A 136 -4.24 -7.07 9.97
N ARG A 137 -3.30 -6.43 10.67
CA ARG A 137 -3.40 -6.21 12.12
C ARG A 137 -2.93 -4.78 12.42
N GLN A 138 -3.87 -3.83 12.33
CA GLN A 138 -3.81 -2.59 13.11
C GLN A 138 -4.68 -2.78 14.35
#